data_AF-D1P865-F1
#
_entry.id   AF-D1P865-F1
#
_cell.length_a   1.000
_cell.length_b   1.000
_cell.length_c   1.000
_cell.angle_alpha   90.00
_cell.angle_beta   90.00
_cell.angle_gamma   90.00
#
_symmetry.space_group_name_H-M   'P 1'
#
loop_
_entity.id
_entity.type
_entity.pdbx_description
1 polymer ?
#
loop_
_entity_poly.entity_id
_entity_poly.type
_entity_poly.pdbx_seq_one_letter_code
_entity_poly.pdbx_strand_id
1 'polypeptide(L)'
;KINIVPVKDQVGEKIGIGIGSTVAGTTDTTKQDREPTDPTQLAEQGYHCRQTNFDTAIRYEKLDMWAMFEDFQRRIRDAIIQRQALDRIMIGFNGTSRAATSDRKVNKLLQDVNVGWLHKIRLEAPDHVLGSSTDKDTNKITPEPIKVGIG
;
A
#
# COMPACT_ATOMS: atom_id res chain seq x y z
N LYS A 1 13.14 3.26 -1.46
CA LYS A 1 12.68 3.75 -2.79
C LYS A 1 11.38 3.01 -3.11
N ILE A 2 10.32 3.70 -3.50
CA ILE A 2 8.99 3.10 -3.78
C ILE A 2 8.78 3.13 -5.30
N ASN A 3 8.27 2.04 -5.87
CA ASN A 3 7.95 1.95 -7.30
C ASN A 3 6.52 2.44 -7.54
N ILE A 4 6.34 3.31 -8.54
CA ILE A 4 5.03 3.80 -9.00
C ILE A 4 4.85 3.29 -10.42
N VAL A 5 3.95 2.33 -10.61
CA VAL A 5 3.70 1.68 -11.91
C VAL A 5 2.30 2.07 -12.39
N PRO A 6 2.17 2.76 -13.54
CA PRO A 6 0.87 3.04 -14.12
C PRO A 6 0.28 1.75 -14.73
N VAL A 7 -1.01 1.52 -14.51
CA VAL A 7 -1.76 0.40 -15.09
C VAL A 7 -3.04 0.94 -15.71
N LYS A 8 -3.51 0.29 -16.79
CA LYS A 8 -4.72 0.71 -17.51
C LYS A 8 -6.01 0.22 -16.84
N ASP A 9 -5.96 -0.98 -16.27
CA ASP A 9 -7.14 -1.61 -15.67
C ASP A 9 -7.34 -1.17 -14.22
N GLN A 10 -8.59 -1.09 -13.80
CA GLN A 10 -8.94 -0.72 -12.43
C GLN A 10 -8.75 -1.88 -11.45
N VAL A 11 -8.95 -3.10 -11.94
CA VAL A 11 -8.82 -4.35 -11.20
C VAL A 11 -7.99 -5.29 -12.05
N GLY A 12 -7.09 -6.02 -11.42
CA GLY A 12 -6.32 -7.05 -12.09
C GLY A 12 -5.36 -7.74 -11.13
N GLU A 13 -4.53 -8.61 -11.67
CA GLU A 13 -3.49 -9.29 -10.91
C GLU A 13 -2.22 -8.45 -10.88
N LYS A 14 -1.46 -8.56 -9.79
CA LYS A 14 -0.14 -7.94 -9.73
C LYS A 14 0.75 -8.62 -10.77
N ILE A 15 1.45 -7.81 -11.57
CA ILE A 15 2.50 -8.31 -12.46
C ILE A 15 3.66 -8.79 -11.59
N GLY A 16 3.74 -10.10 -11.35
CA GLY A 16 4.88 -10.74 -10.73
C GLY A 16 6.02 -10.90 -11.74
N ILE A 17 6.96 -9.96 -11.79
CA ILE A 17 8.20 -10.11 -12.58
C ILE A 17 9.20 -10.95 -11.77
N GLY A 18 8.82 -12.18 -11.42
CA GLY A 18 9.63 -13.09 -10.64
C GLY A 18 9.35 -14.53 -11.02
N ILE A 19 10.36 -15.22 -11.57
CA ILE A 19 10.32 -16.68 -11.75
C ILE A 19 10.61 -17.30 -10.38
N GLY A 20 9.57 -17.86 -9.76
CA GLY A 20 9.65 -18.35 -8.38
C GLY A 20 10.09 -19.80 -8.25
N SER A 21 10.13 -20.55 -9.35
CA SER A 21 10.38 -22.00 -9.33
C SER A 21 11.45 -22.43 -10.34
N THR A 22 12.08 -23.58 -10.05
CA THR A 22 13.02 -24.23 -10.95
C THR A 22 12.27 -24.81 -12.15
N VAL A 23 12.64 -24.38 -13.36
CA VAL A 23 11.99 -24.81 -14.62
C VAL A 23 12.59 -26.11 -15.18
N ALA A 24 13.70 -26.58 -14.60
CA ALA A 24 14.40 -27.77 -15.07
C ALA A 24 13.72 -29.05 -14.56
N GLY A 25 13.37 -29.95 -15.48
CA GLY A 25 12.82 -31.28 -15.18
C GLY A 25 13.16 -32.29 -16.28
N THR A 26 13.36 -33.54 -15.88
CA THR A 26 13.61 -34.68 -16.80
C THR A 26 12.43 -35.64 -16.68
N THR A 27 11.77 -35.92 -17.81
CA THR A 27 10.64 -36.85 -17.88
C THR A 27 10.94 -37.90 -18.95
N ASP A 28 10.75 -39.18 -18.59
CA ASP A 28 10.86 -40.29 -19.53
C ASP A 28 9.62 -40.35 -20.44
N THR A 29 9.77 -39.82 -21.65
CA THR A 29 8.70 -39.71 -22.67
C THR A 29 8.26 -41.03 -23.26
N THR A 30 8.85 -42.15 -22.84
CA THR A 30 8.37 -43.50 -23.22
C THR A 30 7.22 -43.98 -22.35
N LYS A 31 7.01 -43.38 -21.16
CA LYS A 31 5.98 -43.78 -20.19
C LYS A 31 4.90 -42.71 -19.96
N GLN A 32 5.23 -41.44 -20.12
CA GLN A 32 4.29 -40.34 -19.94
C GLN A 32 4.74 -39.09 -20.71
N ASP A 33 3.79 -38.26 -21.11
CA ASP A 33 4.08 -37.00 -21.79
C ASP A 33 4.71 -35.97 -20.85
N ARG A 34 5.41 -34.99 -21.42
CA ARG A 34 6.01 -33.89 -20.64
C ARG A 34 4.91 -32.92 -20.24
N GLU A 35 4.74 -32.70 -18.94
CA GLU A 35 3.91 -31.63 -18.41
C GLU A 35 4.77 -30.39 -18.14
N PRO A 36 4.64 -29.31 -18.93
CA PRO A 36 5.36 -28.08 -18.68
C PRO A 36 4.83 -27.40 -17.41
N THR A 37 5.73 -27.06 -16.49
CA THR A 37 5.40 -26.25 -15.32
C THR A 37 5.48 -24.78 -15.67
N ASP A 38 4.42 -24.02 -15.36
CA ASP A 38 4.45 -22.56 -15.48
C ASP A 38 5.38 -21.97 -14.39
N PRO A 39 6.47 -21.28 -14.77
CA PRO A 39 7.40 -20.68 -13.83
C PRO A 39 6.90 -19.34 -13.25
N THR A 40 5.82 -18.80 -13.80
CA THR A 40 5.26 -17.51 -13.37
C THR A 40 4.44 -17.73 -12.10
N GLN A 41 5.02 -17.33 -10.98
CA GLN A 41 4.32 -17.35 -9.71
C GLN A 41 3.43 -16.09 -9.65
N LEU A 42 2.22 -16.18 -10.19
CA LEU A 42 1.17 -15.22 -9.88
C LEU A 42 0.74 -15.50 -8.45
N ALA A 43 1.35 -14.80 -7.49
CA ALA A 43 0.71 -14.69 -6.18
C ALA A 43 -0.70 -14.14 -6.44
N GLU A 44 -1.75 -14.81 -5.94
CA GLU A 44 -3.18 -14.49 -6.10
C GLU A 44 -3.58 -13.14 -5.46
N GLN A 45 -2.63 -12.22 -5.34
CA GLN A 45 -2.81 -10.91 -4.80
C GLN A 45 -3.22 -9.95 -5.91
N GLY A 46 -4.52 -9.82 -6.09
CA GLY A 46 -5.10 -8.79 -6.93
C GLY A 46 -4.76 -7.37 -6.46
N TYR A 47 -4.97 -6.42 -7.36
CA TYR A 47 -5.04 -5.00 -7.03
C TYR A 47 -6.43 -4.47 -7.38
N HIS A 48 -6.87 -3.49 -6.59
CA HIS A 48 -8.02 -2.67 -6.93
C HIS A 48 -7.63 -1.20 -6.79
N CYS A 49 -7.54 -0.50 -7.92
CA CYS A 49 -7.28 0.93 -7.94
C CYS A 49 -8.53 1.69 -7.48
N ARG A 50 -8.36 2.52 -6.45
CA ARG A 50 -9.42 3.35 -5.86
C ARG A 50 -9.03 4.81 -6.00
N GLN A 51 -9.99 5.65 -6.35
CA GLN A 51 -9.76 7.09 -6.46
C GLN A 51 -9.60 7.74 -5.09
N THR A 52 -8.63 8.66 -4.98
CA THR A 52 -8.40 9.54 -3.84
C THR A 52 -8.12 10.95 -4.39
N ASN A 53 -8.88 11.95 -3.91
CA ASN A 53 -8.76 13.34 -4.35
C ASN A 53 -7.91 14.15 -3.35
N PHE A 54 -7.22 15.17 -3.84
CA PHE A 54 -6.35 16.05 -3.04
C PHE A 54 -6.69 17.51 -3.34
N ASP A 55 -7.64 18.07 -2.59
CA ASP A 55 -8.11 19.44 -2.81
C ASP A 55 -7.41 20.42 -1.84
N THR A 56 -6.97 21.56 -2.37
CA THR A 56 -6.34 22.63 -1.59
C THR A 56 -7.02 23.96 -1.88
N ALA A 57 -7.33 24.73 -0.83
CA ALA A 57 -7.88 26.07 -0.95
C ALA A 57 -6.95 27.08 -0.25
N ILE A 58 -6.68 28.21 -0.92
CA ILE A 58 -5.85 29.29 -0.41
C ILE A 58 -6.69 30.57 -0.42
N ARG A 59 -6.71 31.30 0.70
CA ARG A 59 -7.44 32.57 0.81
C ARG A 59 -6.74 33.67 0.02
N TYR A 60 -7.52 34.63 -0.51
CA TYR A 60 -7.00 35.76 -1.29
C TYR A 60 -5.92 36.57 -0.56
N GLU A 61 -6.11 36.89 0.72
CA GLU A 61 -5.12 37.64 1.52
C GLU A 61 -3.74 36.99 1.51
N LYS A 62 -3.68 35.65 1.62
CA LYS A 62 -2.40 34.91 1.59
C LYS A 62 -1.80 34.89 0.19
N LEU A 63 -2.65 34.83 -0.83
CA LEU A 63 -2.22 34.83 -2.22
C LEU A 63 -1.63 36.20 -2.60
N ASP A 64 -2.25 37.29 -2.16
CA ASP A 64 -1.78 38.65 -2.37
C ASP A 64 -0.42 38.91 -1.68
N MET A 65 -0.26 38.48 -0.43
CA MET A 65 1.04 38.53 0.26
C MET A 65 2.14 37.77 -0.50
N TRP A 66 1.80 36.69 -1.18
CA TRP A 66 2.75 35.89 -1.95
C TRP A 66 2.98 36.44 -3.35
N ALA A 67 2.04 37.19 -3.92
CA ALA A 67 2.16 37.79 -5.25
C ALA A 67 3.32 38.79 -5.37
N MET A 68 3.84 39.29 -4.24
CA MET A 68 5.04 40.13 -4.20
C MET A 68 6.32 39.39 -4.64
N PHE A 69 6.36 38.06 -4.59
CA PHE A 69 7.50 37.27 -5.03
C PHE A 69 7.27 36.73 -6.45
N GLU A 70 8.16 37.00 -7.40
CA GLU A 70 8.00 36.55 -8.80
C GLU A 70 7.92 35.02 -8.96
N ASP A 71 8.49 34.24 -8.02
CA ASP A 71 8.55 32.78 -8.06
C ASP A 71 7.49 32.09 -7.18
N PHE A 72 6.53 32.83 -6.63
CA PHE A 72 5.57 32.32 -5.63
C PHE A 72 4.78 31.09 -6.12
N GLN A 73 4.36 31.08 -7.38
CA GLN A 73 3.61 29.97 -7.96
C GLN A 73 4.39 28.65 -7.91
N ARG A 74 5.69 28.69 -8.22
CA ARG A 74 6.55 27.50 -8.19
C ARG A 74 6.72 27.01 -6.76
N ARG A 75 6.98 27.91 -5.82
CA ARG A 75 7.13 27.57 -4.39
C ARG A 75 5.89 26.89 -3.82
N ILE A 76 4.70 27.46 -4.09
CA ILE A 76 3.43 26.91 -3.60
C ILE A 76 3.18 25.55 -4.23
N ARG A 77 3.34 25.43 -5.55
CA ARG A 77 3.15 24.17 -6.27
C ARG A 77 4.07 23.08 -5.73
N ASP A 78 5.36 23.37 -5.56
CA ASP A 78 6.35 22.40 -5.12
C ASP A 78 6.07 21.95 -3.67
N ALA A 79 5.64 22.88 -2.79
CA ALA A 79 5.19 22.56 -1.44
C ALA A 79 3.94 21.66 -1.43
N ILE A 80 2.96 21.92 -2.30
CA ILE A 80 1.76 21.08 -2.44
C ILE A 80 2.14 19.67 -2.93
N ILE A 81 2.99 19.56 -3.95
CA ILE A 81 3.45 18.26 -4.48
C ILE A 81 4.18 17.47 -3.40
N GLN A 82 5.07 18.12 -2.64
CA GLN A 82 5.77 17.47 -1.53
C GLN A 82 4.80 16.96 -0.48
N ARG A 83 3.79 17.77 -0.12
CA ARG A 83 2.76 17.35 0.85
C ARG A 83 1.94 16.17 0.33
N GLN A 84 1.53 16.17 -0.92
CA GLN A 84 0.81 15.04 -1.53
C GLN A 84 1.66 13.76 -1.53
N ALA A 85 2.98 13.87 -1.76
CA ALA A 85 3.88 12.73 -1.69
C ALA A 85 3.99 12.17 -0.26
N LEU A 86 4.10 13.04 0.74
CA LEU A 86 4.13 12.64 2.16
C LEU A 86 2.81 11.99 2.59
N ASP A 87 1.67 12.53 2.15
CA ASP A 87 0.35 11.98 2.46
C ASP A 87 0.18 10.58 1.85
N ARG A 88 0.66 10.34 0.61
CA ARG A 88 0.67 8.99 0.00
C ARG A 88 1.49 7.99 0.82
N ILE A 89 2.66 8.40 1.33
CA ILE A 89 3.49 7.55 2.18
C ILE A 89 2.79 7.28 3.52
N MET A 90 2.21 8.30 4.14
CA MET A 90 1.49 8.18 5.41
C MET A 90 0.33 7.19 5.31
N ILE A 91 -0.47 7.28 4.24
CA ILE A 91 -1.56 6.33 3.95
C ILE A 91 -0.99 4.93 3.67
N GLY A 92 0.09 4.83 2.89
CA GLY A 92 0.73 3.55 2.57
C GLY A 92 1.16 2.75 3.82
N PHE A 93 1.62 3.42 4.88
CA PHE A 93 2.01 2.74 6.12
C PHE A 93 0.87 2.57 7.13
N ASN A 94 -0.04 3.55 7.26
CA ASN A 94 -1.04 3.57 8.33
C ASN A 94 -2.46 3.18 7.90
N GLY A 95 -2.73 3.14 6.59
CA GLY A 95 -4.04 2.85 6.04
C GLY A 95 -4.58 1.49 6.48
N THR A 96 -5.74 1.47 7.12
CA THR A 96 -6.42 0.25 7.58
C THR A 96 -7.65 -0.04 6.73
N SER A 97 -8.43 0.97 6.38
CA SER A 97 -9.64 0.78 5.60
C SER A 97 -9.87 1.95 4.64
N ARG A 98 -10.85 1.75 3.74
CA ARG A 98 -11.33 2.81 2.87
C ARG A 98 -12.75 3.18 3.26
N ALA A 99 -12.93 4.38 3.81
CA ALA A 99 -14.24 4.98 4.00
C ALA A 99 -14.71 5.70 2.72
N ALA A 100 -16.02 5.82 2.52
CA ALA A 100 -16.58 6.67 1.46
C ALA A 100 -16.32 8.16 1.72
N THR A 101 -16.41 8.55 3.00
CA THR A 101 -16.11 9.89 3.49
C THR A 101 -15.09 9.78 4.61
N SER A 102 -13.86 10.25 4.39
CA SER A 102 -12.80 10.22 5.41
C SER A 102 -12.97 11.34 6.44
N ASP A 103 -12.72 11.06 7.71
CA ASP A 103 -12.72 12.05 8.79
C ASP A 103 -11.32 12.24 9.37
N ARG A 104 -10.72 13.39 9.06
CA ARG A 104 -9.38 13.77 9.54
C ARG A 104 -9.32 14.06 11.05
N LYS A 105 -10.45 14.32 11.73
CA LYS A 105 -10.47 14.59 13.17
C LYS A 105 -10.28 13.30 13.96
N VAL A 106 -10.96 12.24 13.52
CA VAL A 106 -10.86 10.90 14.10
C VAL A 106 -9.58 10.22 13.62
N ASN A 107 -9.31 10.25 12.31
CA ASN A 107 -8.21 9.55 11.66
C ASN A 107 -7.07 10.52 11.31
N LYS A 108 -6.35 11.01 12.33
CA LYS A 108 -5.25 11.97 12.18
C LYS A 108 -4.12 11.48 11.26
N LEU A 109 -3.93 10.16 11.16
CA LEU A 109 -2.92 9.51 10.32
C LEU A 109 -3.46 9.04 8.96
N LEU A 110 -4.64 9.52 8.53
CA LEU A 110 -5.26 9.18 7.25
C LEU A 110 -5.51 7.66 7.10
N GLN A 111 -5.86 7.00 8.21
CA GLN A 111 -6.02 5.55 8.30
C GLN A 111 -7.24 5.03 7.51
N ASP A 112 -8.20 5.91 7.24
CA ASP A 112 -9.49 5.62 6.58
C ASP A 112 -9.52 5.99 5.09
N VAL A 113 -8.41 6.49 4.55
CA VAL A 113 -8.35 6.94 3.15
C VAL A 113 -8.20 5.77 2.18
N ASN A 114 -7.34 4.80 2.52
CA ASN A 114 -7.15 3.59 1.73
C ASN A 114 -6.47 2.50 2.57
N VAL A 115 -6.44 1.27 2.04
CA VAL A 115 -5.71 0.16 2.65
C VAL A 115 -4.21 0.30 2.36
N GLY A 116 -3.39 0.34 3.41
CA GLY A 116 -1.93 0.44 3.34
C GLY A 116 -1.24 -0.92 3.22
N TRP A 117 0.07 -0.91 2.97
CA TRP A 117 0.91 -2.11 2.79
C TRP A 117 0.87 -3.02 4.01
N LEU A 118 1.00 -2.47 5.22
CA LEU A 118 1.04 -3.26 6.45
C LEU A 118 -0.31 -3.94 6.72
N HIS A 119 -1.43 -3.25 6.49
CA HIS A 119 -2.74 -3.86 6.66
C HIS A 119 -3.03 -4.90 5.57
N LYS A 120 -2.58 -4.65 4.32
CA LYS A 120 -2.69 -5.62 3.24
C LYS A 120 -1.99 -6.94 3.55
N ILE A 121 -0.77 -6.90 4.09
CA ILE A 121 -0.04 -8.11 4.52
C ILE A 121 -0.79 -8.85 5.64
N ARG A 122 -1.36 -8.13 6.60
CA ARG A 122 -2.16 -8.74 7.68
C ARG A 122 -3.40 -9.48 7.18
N LEU A 123 -4.01 -9.01 6.09
CA LEU A 123 -5.22 -9.63 5.51
C LEU A 123 -4.89 -10.77 4.54
N GLU A 124 -3.91 -10.57 3.65
CA GLU A 124 -3.62 -11.51 2.56
C GLU A 124 -2.56 -12.55 2.92
N ALA A 125 -1.75 -12.32 3.97
CA ALA A 125 -0.61 -13.16 4.32
C ALA A 125 -0.36 -13.17 5.85
N PRO A 126 -1.32 -13.64 6.66
CA PRO A 126 -1.22 -13.59 8.13
C PRO A 126 -0.04 -14.40 8.68
N ASP A 127 0.35 -15.49 8.02
CA ASP A 127 1.50 -16.32 8.42
C ASP A 127 2.84 -15.56 8.37
N HIS A 128 2.89 -14.47 7.62
CA HIS A 128 4.06 -13.59 7.51
C HIS A 128 4.03 -12.44 8.53
N VAL A 129 3.08 -12.45 9.47
CA VAL A 129 2.92 -11.43 10.51
C VAL A 129 3.10 -12.03 11.90
N LEU A 130 4.24 -11.72 12.52
CA LEU A 130 4.49 -12.01 13.93
C LEU A 130 3.86 -10.91 14.78
N GLY A 131 2.98 -11.30 15.70
CA GLY A 131 2.49 -10.41 16.75
C GLY A 131 3.29 -10.61 18.03
N SER A 132 3.28 -9.59 18.86
CA SER A 132 3.80 -9.71 20.21
C SER A 132 2.90 -8.91 21.14
N SER A 133 2.48 -9.54 22.24
CA SER A 133 1.85 -8.85 23.35
C SER A 133 2.92 -8.58 24.41
N THR A 134 2.87 -7.40 25.04
CA THR A 134 3.73 -7.09 26.19
C THR A 134 2.85 -7.05 27.42
N ASP A 135 3.10 -7.99 28.32
CA ASP A 135 2.38 -8.09 29.58
C ASP A 135 2.79 -6.92 30.50
N LYS A 136 1.81 -6.12 30.92
CA LYS A 136 2.05 -4.81 31.59
C LYS A 136 2.65 -4.96 32.98
N ASP A 137 2.50 -6.12 33.61
CA ASP A 137 2.98 -6.37 34.96
C ASP A 137 4.40 -6.96 34.98
N THR A 138 4.83 -7.65 33.91
CA THR A 138 6.11 -8.37 33.87
C THR A 138 7.09 -7.89 32.81
N ASN A 139 6.70 -6.93 31.95
CA ASN A 139 7.50 -6.43 30.82
C ASN A 139 8.06 -7.54 29.91
N LYS A 140 7.46 -8.73 29.93
CA LYS A 140 7.82 -9.84 29.04
C LYS A 140 7.08 -9.71 27.72
N ILE A 141 7.81 -9.87 26.63
CA ILE A 141 7.29 -9.88 25.26
C ILE A 141 6.99 -11.34 24.92
N THR A 142 5.73 -11.71 24.84
CA THR A 142 5.30 -13.03 24.34
C THR A 142 4.91 -12.91 22.87
N PRO A 143 5.43 -13.78 21.98
CA PRO A 143 4.97 -13.84 20.61
C PRO A 143 3.55 -14.39 20.57
N GLU A 144 2.59 -13.56 20.16
CA GLU A 144 1.19 -13.96 19.97
C GLU A 144 0.85 -13.82 18.47
N PRO A 145 0.16 -14.78 17.85
CA PRO A 145 -0.30 -14.61 16.47
C PRO A 145 -1.27 -13.42 16.37
N ILE A 146 -1.03 -12.49 15.43
CA ILE A 146 -1.97 -11.39 15.19
C ILE A 146 -3.22 -11.95 14.50
N LYS A 147 -4.29 -12.18 15.27
CA LYS A 147 -5.62 -12.50 14.73
C LYS A 147 -6.32 -11.19 14.35
N VAL A 148 -6.70 -11.02 13.07
CA VAL A 148 -7.54 -9.90 12.61
C VAL A 148 -8.89 -10.46 12.16
N GLY A 149 -9.92 -10.27 13.00
CA GLY A 149 -11.29 -10.77 12.87
C GLY A 149 -11.93 -10.94 14.26
N ILE A 150 -13.25 -10.84 14.37
CA ILE A 150 -13.94 -11.19 15.64
C ILE A 150 -13.72 -12.69 15.87
N GLY A 151 -13.32 -13.04 17.09
CA GLY A 151 -13.17 -14.43 17.52
C GLY A 151 -14.43 -15.25 17.39
#